data_AF-A0A2E4N8N5-F1
#
_entry.id   AF-A0A2E4N8N5-F1
#
_cell.length_a   1.000
_cell.length_b   1.000
_cell.length_c   1.000
_cell.angle_alpha   90.00
_cell.angle_beta   90.00
_cell.angle_gamma   90.00
#
_symmetry.space_group_name_H-M   'P 1'
#
loop_
_entity.id
_entity.type
_entity.pdbx_description
1 polymer ?
#
loop_
_entity_poly.entity_id
_entity_poly.type
_entity_poly.pdbx_seq_one_letter_code
_entity_poly.pdbx_strand_id
1 'polypeptide(L)' 'VPHFNHGNHTACADIYEMTLNCIKLLPENELSSNNRKLVGKTLKELSAMKSPTDKAWSARKTLDRIMSSNS' A
#
# COMPACT_ATOMS: atom_id res chain seq x y z
N VAL A 1 -11.67 5.44 -17.21
CA VAL A 1 -10.61 4.86 -16.34
C VAL A 1 -10.01 6.01 -15.53
N PRO A 2 -9.71 5.90 -14.22
CA PRO A 2 -9.23 7.03 -13.44
C PRO A 2 -7.97 7.67 -14.06
N HIS A 3 -7.75 8.97 -13.89
CA HIS A 3 -6.60 9.72 -14.44
C HIS A 3 -5.22 9.10 -14.12
N PHE A 4 -5.14 8.22 -13.14
CA PHE A 4 -4.00 7.35 -12.82
C PHE A 4 -3.50 6.44 -13.94
N ASN A 5 -4.41 5.93 -14.79
CA ASN A 5 -4.03 4.97 -15.82
C ASN A 5 -3.26 5.62 -17.00
N HIS A 6 -2.96 6.92 -16.91
CA HIS A 6 -2.14 7.66 -17.87
C HIS A 6 -0.68 7.86 -17.40
N GLY A 7 -0.23 7.22 -16.30
CA GLY A 7 1.20 7.18 -15.91
C GLY A 7 1.64 8.19 -14.85
N ASN A 8 0.73 8.82 -14.11
CA ASN A 8 1.11 9.66 -12.97
C ASN A 8 1.41 8.80 -11.73
N HIS A 9 2.62 8.24 -11.70
CA HIS A 9 3.09 7.35 -10.63
C HIS A 9 3.18 8.03 -9.26
N THR A 10 3.39 9.36 -9.21
CA THR A 10 3.40 10.10 -7.94
C THR A 10 2.03 10.07 -7.29
N ALA A 11 1.00 10.45 -8.04
CA ALA A 11 -0.36 10.36 -7.53
C ALA A 11 -0.70 8.91 -7.11
N CYS A 12 -0.22 7.91 -7.87
CA CYS A 12 -0.32 6.49 -7.51
C CYS A 12 0.28 6.15 -6.16
N ALA A 13 1.51 6.55 -5.93
CA ALA A 13 2.16 6.30 -4.68
C ALA A 13 1.37 6.93 -3.52
N ASP A 14 0.89 8.16 -3.68
CA ASP A 14 0.18 8.90 -2.63
C ASP A 14 -1.13 8.21 -2.22
N ILE A 15 -1.99 7.81 -3.17
CA ILE A 15 -3.26 7.17 -2.81
C ILE A 15 -3.04 5.78 -2.20
N TYR A 16 -2.07 5.01 -2.71
CA TYR A 16 -1.81 3.67 -2.20
C TYR A 16 -1.18 3.74 -0.80
N GLU A 17 -0.27 4.68 -0.57
CA GLU A 17 0.31 4.92 0.75
C GLU A 17 -0.75 5.40 1.75
N MET A 18 -1.64 6.32 1.35
CA MET A 18 -2.76 6.74 2.20
C MET A 18 -3.68 5.55 2.53
N THR A 19 -3.99 4.71 1.54
CA THR A 19 -4.80 3.50 1.74
C THR A 19 -4.13 2.54 2.73
N LEU A 20 -2.82 2.30 2.61
CA LEU A 20 -2.06 1.46 3.55
C LEU A 20 -2.05 2.04 4.97
N ASN A 21 -1.96 3.37 5.11
CA ASN A 21 -2.10 4.02 6.41
C ASN A 21 -3.49 3.80 7.02
N CYS A 22 -4.56 3.90 6.24
CA CYS A 22 -5.92 3.59 6.70
C CYS A 22 -6.06 2.11 7.11
N ILE A 23 -5.55 1.18 6.29
CA ILE A 23 -5.58 -0.26 6.59
C ILE A 23 -4.86 -0.55 7.90
N LYS A 24 -3.71 0.08 8.16
CA LYS A 24 -2.96 -0.09 9.40
C LYS A 24 -3.76 0.30 10.65
N LEU A 25 -4.77 1.14 10.52
CA LEU A 25 -5.64 1.59 11.62
C LEU A 25 -6.86 0.67 11.85
N LEU A 26 -7.11 -0.30 10.98
CA LEU A 26 -8.18 -1.28 11.19
C LEU A 26 -7.97 -2.05 12.51
N PRO A 27 -9.05 -2.46 13.20
CA PRO A 27 -8.96 -3.23 14.43
C PRO A 27 -8.39 -4.65 14.19
N GLU A 28 -8.00 -5.34 15.27
CA GLU A 28 -7.32 -6.65 15.17
C GLU A 28 -8.19 -7.75 14.55
N ASN A 29 -9.51 -7.64 14.67
CA ASN A 29 -10.47 -8.57 14.08
C ASN A 29 -10.65 -8.38 12.56
N GLU A 30 -10.21 -7.24 12.00
CA GLU A 30 -10.34 -6.91 10.57
C GLU A 30 -8.99 -7.02 9.82
N LEU A 31 -7.87 -6.89 10.54
CA LEU A 31 -6.54 -7.04 9.96
C LEU A 31 -5.64 -7.90 10.86
N SER A 32 -5.29 -9.08 10.34
CA SER A 32 -4.41 -10.03 11.00
C SER A 32 -3.07 -9.41 11.40
N SER A 33 -2.45 -9.94 12.46
CA SER A 33 -1.15 -9.48 12.96
C SER A 33 -0.04 -9.59 11.89
N ASN A 34 -0.09 -10.63 11.05
CA ASN A 34 0.83 -10.81 9.93
C ASN A 34 0.66 -9.73 8.86
N ASN A 35 -0.59 -9.43 8.46
CA ASN A 35 -0.86 -8.38 7.49
C ASN A 35 -0.53 -6.99 8.06
N ARG A 36 -0.76 -6.75 9.35
CA ARG A 36 -0.35 -5.50 10.02
C ARG A 36 1.17 -5.31 10.01
N LYS A 37 1.94 -6.36 10.29
CA LYS A 37 3.41 -6.33 10.20
C LYS A 37 3.86 -6.07 8.76
N LEU A 38 3.23 -6.72 7.78
CA LEU A 38 3.50 -6.48 6.36
C LEU A 38 3.25 -5.02 5.97
N VAL A 39 2.08 -4.47 6.30
CA VAL A 39 1.73 -3.05 6.05
C VAL A 39 2.74 -2.11 6.71
N GLY A 40 3.05 -2.34 7.99
CA GLY A 40 4.01 -1.51 8.72
C GLY A 40 5.42 -1.53 8.12
N LYS A 41 5.88 -2.72 7.68
CA LYS A 41 7.15 -2.86 6.97
C LYS A 41 7.14 -2.10 5.64
N THR A 42 6.09 -2.29 4.83
CA THR A 42 5.96 -1.59 3.55
C THR A 42 5.97 -0.09 3.73
N LEU A 43 5.18 0.49 4.65
CA LEU A 43 5.18 1.94 4.90
C LEU A 43 6.56 2.49 5.26
N LYS A 44 7.35 1.74 6.05
CA LYS A 44 8.74 2.11 6.36
C LYS A 44 9.65 2.05 5.13
N GLU A 45 9.45 1.09 4.24
CA GLU A 45 10.20 1.00 2.98
C GLU A 45 9.82 2.14 2.02
N LEU A 46 8.53 2.46 1.90
CA LEU A 46 8.03 3.54 1.04
C LEU A 46 8.62 4.89 1.44
N SER A 47 8.76 5.19 2.74
CA SER A 47 9.33 6.47 3.19
C SER A 47 10.80 6.67 2.82
N ALA A 48 11.53 5.57 2.56
CA ALA A 48 12.92 5.61 2.10
C ALA A 48 13.04 5.61 0.56
N MET A 49 11.96 5.36 -0.18
CA MET A 49 11.98 5.30 -1.64
C MET A 49 11.91 6.69 -2.28
N LYS A 50 12.77 6.92 -3.27
CA LYS A 50 12.82 8.17 -4.04
C LYS A 50 12.04 8.11 -5.36
N SER A 51 11.89 6.92 -5.94
CA SER A 51 11.22 6.69 -7.21
C SER A 51 9.71 6.57 -6.99
N PRO A 52 8.89 7.49 -7.54
CA PRO A 52 7.44 7.40 -7.43
C PRO A 52 6.88 6.11 -8.05
N THR A 53 7.50 5.64 -9.13
CA THR A 53 7.14 4.39 -9.80
C THR A 53 7.35 3.19 -8.88
N ASP A 54 8.52 3.09 -8.23
CA ASP A 54 8.80 1.98 -7.32
C ASP A 54 7.91 2.05 -6.09
N LYS A 55 7.66 3.26 -5.57
CA LYS A 55 6.77 3.51 -4.44
C LYS A 55 5.35 3.03 -4.77
N ALA A 56 4.81 3.41 -5.93
CA ALA A 56 3.49 3.00 -6.38
C ALA A 56 3.38 1.48 -6.54
N TRP A 57 4.35 0.84 -7.21
CA TRP A 57 4.32 -0.61 -7.42
C TRP A 57 4.52 -1.41 -6.13
N SER A 58 5.40 -0.95 -5.23
CA SER A 58 5.60 -1.57 -3.92
C SER A 58 4.31 -1.51 -3.09
N ALA A 59 3.68 -0.33 -3.00
CA ALA A 59 2.41 -0.16 -2.29
C ALA A 59 1.29 -1.02 -2.90
N ARG A 60 1.14 -1.03 -4.23
CA ARG A 60 0.15 -1.85 -4.95
C ARG A 60 0.31 -3.34 -4.67
N LYS A 61 1.54 -3.87 -4.73
CA LYS A 61 1.84 -5.28 -4.45
C LYS A 61 1.48 -5.67 -3.02
N THR A 62 1.68 -4.77 -2.05
CA THR A 62 1.26 -5.01 -0.67
C THR A 62 -0.26 -5.05 -0.54
N LEU A 63 -0.98 -4.13 -1.20
CA LEU A 63 -2.44 -4.16 -1.25
C LEU A 63 -2.96 -5.47 -1.87
N ASP A 64 -2.37 -5.93 -2.98
CA ASP A 64 -2.72 -7.21 -3.60
C ASP A 64 -2.55 -8.38 -2.63
N ARG A 65 -1.41 -8.45 -1.92
CA ARG A 65 -1.15 -9.51 -0.93
C ARG A 65 -2.18 -9.52 0.20
N ILE A 66 -2.59 -8.35 0.68
CA ILE A 66 -3.61 -8.24 1.73
C ILE A 66 -4.96 -8.75 1.21
N MET A 67 -5.35 -8.35 -0.01
CA MET A 67 -6.61 -8.78 -0.59
C MET A 67 -6.63 -10.29 -0.90
N SER A 68 -5.50 -10.87 -1.36
CA SER A 68 -5.42 -12.31 -1.63
C SER A 68 -5.28 -13.18 -0.38
N SER A 69 -4.91 -12.61 0.77
CA SER A 69 -4.80 -13.34 2.05
C SER A 69 -6.09 -13.32 2.88
N ASN A 70 -7.08 -12.54 2.44
CA ASN A 70 -8.42 -12.50 3.03
C ASN A 70 -9.43 -13.38 2.26
N SER A 71 -8.97 -14.16 1.27
CA SER A 71 -9.77 -15.11 0.48
C SER A 71 -9.67 -16.53 1.00
#